data_AF-A0A8G2HW37-F1
#
_entry.id   AF-A0A8G2HW37-F1
#
_cell.length_a   1.000
_cell.length_b   1.000
_cell.length_c   1.000
_cell.angle_alpha   90.00
_cell.angle_beta   90.00
_cell.angle_gamma   90.00
#
_symmetry.space_group_name_H-M   'P 1'
#
loop_
_entity.id
_entity.type
_entity.pdbx_description
1 polymer ?
#
loop_
_entity_poly.entity_id
_entity_poly.type
_entity_poly.pdbx_seq_one_letter_code
_entity_poly.pdbx_strand_id
1 'polypeptide(L)'
;MNTIYEPSSICMIRTPLLSVEFFNLFLNTEQIKYSDLQLNAQMKESILTTTFNLYRTLQEINFDGDNKKVRDAKESLLKYLIRMSTRPTPFGLLSGINLGHFVNEPTRLKVGNSIQKYVKVDGEWLYKLISYIESNDEYYQNLEVI
;
A
#
# COMPACT_ATOMS: atom_id res chain seq x y z
N MET A 1 44.35 -0.70 -11.84
CA MET A 1 43.50 0.35 -11.25
C MET A 1 42.92 -0.23 -9.97
N ASN A 2 43.10 0.42 -8.81
CA ASN A 2 42.44 -0.01 -7.58
C ASN A 2 40.98 0.43 -7.64
N THR A 3 40.06 -0.52 -7.54
CA THR A 3 38.62 -0.25 -7.54
C THR A 3 38.24 0.38 -6.19
N ILE A 4 37.66 1.57 -6.21
CA ILE A 4 37.26 2.32 -4.99
C ILE A 4 35.82 1.97 -4.56
N TYR A 5 35.04 1.36 -5.44
CA TYR A 5 33.65 0.96 -5.18
C TYR A 5 33.42 -0.48 -5.65
N GLU A 6 32.67 -1.23 -4.84
CA GLU A 6 32.15 -2.54 -5.22
C GLU A 6 30.62 -2.49 -5.30
N PRO A 7 30.00 -3.05 -6.36
CA PRO A 7 28.56 -3.11 -6.46
C PRO A 7 27.98 -4.06 -5.41
N SER A 8 26.84 -3.67 -4.84
CA SER A 8 26.05 -4.57 -3.98
C SER A 8 25.63 -5.82 -4.76
N SER A 9 25.73 -6.99 -4.12
CA SER A 9 25.20 -8.26 -4.66
C SER A 9 23.67 -8.35 -4.63
N ILE A 10 23.02 -7.41 -3.93
CA ILE A 10 21.58 -7.31 -3.77
C ILE A 10 21.01 -6.02 -4.32
N CYS A 11 19.76 -6.07 -4.76
CA CYS A 11 18.95 -4.91 -5.10
C CYS A 11 17.55 -5.00 -4.46
N MET A 12 16.87 -3.87 -4.36
CA MET A 12 15.47 -3.85 -3.93
C MET A 12 14.56 -3.94 -5.16
N ILE A 13 13.76 -4.99 -5.22
CA ILE A 13 12.67 -5.12 -6.19
C ILE A 13 11.43 -4.50 -5.58
N ARG A 14 10.69 -3.71 -6.37
CA ARG A 14 9.46 -3.05 -5.96
C ARG A 14 8.39 -3.30 -7.00
N THR A 15 7.22 -3.75 -6.59
CA THR A 15 6.12 -4.06 -7.51
C THR A 15 4.81 -3.44 -7.03
N PRO A 16 3.99 -2.89 -7.93
CA PRO A 16 2.61 -2.55 -7.59
C PRO A 16 1.83 -3.81 -7.15
N LEU A 17 0.76 -3.62 -6.38
CA LEU A 17 -0.10 -4.70 -5.89
C LEU A 17 -0.80 -5.47 -7.03
N LEU A 18 -1.28 -4.71 -8.01
CA LEU A 18 -1.99 -5.16 -9.19
C LEU A 18 -1.05 -5.10 -10.39
N SER A 19 -1.37 -5.90 -11.41
CA SER A 19 -0.59 -5.89 -12.63
C SER A 19 -0.90 -4.66 -13.50
N VAL A 20 0.03 -4.30 -14.39
CA VAL A 20 -0.19 -3.22 -15.35
C VAL A 20 -1.30 -3.58 -16.36
N GLU A 21 -1.51 -4.87 -16.62
CA GLU A 21 -2.62 -5.36 -17.44
C GLU A 21 -3.97 -5.01 -16.81
N PHE A 22 -4.09 -5.00 -15.48
CA PHE A 22 -5.31 -4.53 -14.81
C PHE A 22 -5.62 -3.07 -15.17
N PHE A 23 -4.60 -2.20 -15.19
CA PHE A 23 -4.77 -0.82 -15.62
C PHE A 23 -5.25 -0.75 -17.08
N ASN A 24 -4.57 -1.48 -17.98
CA ASN A 24 -4.88 -1.46 -19.41
C ASN A 24 -6.29 -1.99 -19.71
N LEU A 25 -6.74 -3.01 -18.99
CA LEU A 25 -8.05 -3.63 -19.22
C LEU A 25 -9.22 -2.82 -18.63
N PHE A 26 -9.03 -2.23 -17.45
CA PHE A 26 -10.15 -1.67 -16.68
C PHE A 26 -10.11 -0.15 -16.49
N LEU A 27 -8.92 0.47 -16.54
CA LEU A 27 -8.72 1.86 -16.11
C LEU A 27 -8.26 2.78 -17.25
N ASN A 28 -7.66 2.24 -18.32
CA ASN A 28 -7.18 3.00 -19.47
C ASN A 28 -8.29 3.29 -20.48
N THR A 29 -9.37 3.93 -20.02
CA THR A 29 -10.56 4.26 -20.82
C THR A 29 -11.18 5.56 -20.31
N GLU A 30 -11.86 6.30 -21.19
CA GLU A 30 -12.57 7.53 -20.83
C GLU A 30 -13.83 7.27 -19.99
N GLN A 31 -14.47 6.10 -20.16
CA GLN A 31 -15.70 5.73 -19.46
C GLN A 31 -15.48 4.48 -18.61
N ILE A 32 -15.10 4.71 -17.34
CA ILE A 32 -14.90 3.63 -16.38
C ILE A 32 -16.25 3.12 -15.88
N LYS A 33 -16.50 1.83 -16.11
CA LYS A 33 -17.65 1.12 -15.55
C LYS A 33 -17.34 0.64 -14.14
N TYR A 34 -17.60 1.49 -13.15
CA TYR A 34 -17.33 1.18 -11.75
C TYR A 34 -18.10 -0.05 -11.23
N SER A 35 -19.26 -0.37 -11.82
CA SER A 35 -20.01 -1.59 -11.55
C SER A 35 -19.23 -2.87 -11.88
N ASP A 36 -18.32 -2.80 -12.85
CA ASP A 36 -17.53 -3.94 -13.32
C ASP A 36 -16.26 -4.13 -12.47
N LEU A 37 -15.89 -3.10 -11.69
CA LEU A 37 -14.76 -3.14 -10.76
C LEU A 37 -15.15 -3.92 -9.50
N GLN A 38 -15.11 -5.25 -9.57
CA GLN A 38 -15.23 -6.08 -8.38
C GLN A 38 -13.98 -5.93 -7.50
N LEU A 39 -14.06 -5.07 -6.50
CA LEU A 39 -13.01 -4.93 -5.49
C LEU A 39 -12.90 -6.22 -4.67
N ASN A 40 -11.82 -6.95 -4.90
CA ASN A 40 -11.51 -8.15 -4.13
C ASN A 40 -11.10 -7.79 -2.68
N ALA A 41 -10.96 -8.80 -1.83
CA ALA A 41 -10.61 -8.60 -0.42
C ALA A 41 -9.30 -7.82 -0.24
N GLN A 42 -8.30 -8.10 -1.07
CA GLN A 42 -6.99 -7.45 -1.03
C GLN A 42 -7.08 -5.97 -1.38
N MET A 43 -7.81 -5.61 -2.45
CA MET A 43 -8.05 -4.20 -2.82
C MET A 43 -8.79 -3.45 -1.71
N LYS A 44 -9.83 -4.06 -1.14
CA LYS A 44 -10.62 -3.48 -0.04
C LYS A 44 -9.76 -3.23 1.19
N GLU A 45 -8.94 -4.21 1.57
CA GLU A 45 -7.99 -4.09 2.67
C GLU A 45 -6.97 -2.98 2.40
N SER A 46 -6.38 -2.93 1.20
CA SER A 46 -5.43 -1.90 0.83
C SER A 46 -6.02 -0.49 0.90
N ILE A 47 -7.28 -0.32 0.48
CA ILE A 47 -7.99 0.96 0.61
C ILE A 47 -8.27 1.25 2.09
N LEU A 48 -8.76 0.29 2.86
CA LEU A 48 -9.03 0.42 4.29
C LEU A 48 -7.80 0.92 5.06
N THR A 49 -6.65 0.28 4.87
CA THR A 49 -5.41 0.61 5.59
C THR A 49 -4.79 1.92 5.13
N THR A 50 -5.12 2.39 3.92
CA THR A 50 -4.56 3.62 3.37
C THR A 50 -5.45 4.83 3.62
N THR A 51 -6.77 4.64 3.58
CA THR A 51 -7.76 5.71 3.73
C THR A 51 -9.10 5.16 4.21
N PHE A 52 -9.27 5.17 5.54
CA PHE A 52 -10.50 4.71 6.19
C PHE A 52 -11.76 5.45 5.70
N ASN A 53 -11.67 6.76 5.48
CA ASN A 53 -12.80 7.57 5.02
C ASN A 53 -13.29 7.18 3.63
N LEU A 54 -12.38 6.92 2.69
CA LEU A 54 -12.76 6.41 1.37
C LEU A 54 -13.38 5.03 1.52
N TYR A 55 -12.74 4.12 2.26
CA TYR A 55 -13.26 2.78 2.49
C TYR A 55 -14.71 2.78 3.02
N ARG A 56 -15.01 3.60 4.04
CA ARG A 56 -16.38 3.76 4.55
C ARG A 56 -17.33 4.31 3.50
N THR A 57 -16.91 5.37 2.79
CA THR A 57 -17.72 5.98 1.74
C THR A 57 -18.09 4.96 0.66
N LEU A 58 -17.16 4.10 0.24
CA LEU A 58 -17.40 3.07 -0.76
C LEU A 58 -18.42 2.01 -0.32
N GLN A 59 -18.68 1.85 0.98
CA GLN A 59 -19.72 0.94 1.50
C GLN A 59 -21.12 1.55 1.46
N GLU A 60 -21.21 2.87 1.48
CA GLU A 60 -22.48 3.61 1.59
C GLU A 60 -23.01 4.08 0.25
N ILE A 61 -22.14 4.26 -0.74
CA ILE A 61 -22.52 4.83 -2.03
C ILE A 61 -23.11 3.78 -2.97
N ASN A 62 -24.06 4.23 -3.79
CA ASN A 62 -24.42 3.54 -5.03
C ASN A 62 -23.53 4.08 -6.17
N PHE A 63 -22.77 3.20 -6.83
CA PHE A 63 -21.92 3.56 -7.96
C PHE A 63 -22.70 4.04 -9.20
N ASP A 64 -24.00 3.78 -9.30
CA ASP A 64 -24.83 4.33 -10.38
C ASP A 64 -25.25 5.78 -10.12
N GLY A 65 -25.02 6.30 -8.90
CA GLY A 65 -25.31 7.69 -8.56
C GLY A 65 -24.34 8.69 -9.19
N ASP A 66 -24.79 9.95 -9.26
CA ASP A 66 -24.00 11.07 -9.80
C ASP A 66 -23.94 12.31 -8.88
N ASN A 67 -24.35 12.16 -7.61
CA ASN A 67 -24.16 13.25 -6.65
C ASN A 67 -22.67 13.49 -6.37
N LYS A 68 -22.34 14.68 -5.84
CA LYS A 68 -20.95 15.08 -5.55
C LYS A 68 -20.17 14.03 -4.73
N LYS A 69 -20.78 13.48 -3.67
CA LYS A 69 -20.15 12.45 -2.82
C LYS A 69 -19.76 11.20 -3.63
N VAL A 70 -20.63 10.76 -4.54
CA VAL A 70 -20.37 9.60 -5.40
C VAL A 70 -19.24 9.90 -6.40
N ARG A 71 -19.25 11.07 -7.04
CA ARG A 71 -18.20 11.47 -7.99
C ARG A 71 -16.83 11.57 -7.32
N ASP A 72 -16.75 12.22 -6.16
CA ASP A 72 -15.50 12.37 -5.41
C ASP A 72 -14.95 11.01 -4.95
N ALA A 73 -15.83 10.09 -4.56
CA ALA A 73 -15.46 8.72 -4.19
C ALA A 73 -14.98 7.88 -5.38
N LYS A 74 -15.65 7.98 -6.53
CA LYS A 74 -15.24 7.34 -7.81
C LYS A 74 -13.85 7.81 -8.22
N GLU A 75 -13.62 9.12 -8.22
CA GLU A 75 -12.33 9.71 -8.57
C GLU A 75 -11.22 9.26 -7.61
N SER A 76 -11.50 9.25 -6.31
CA SER A 76 -10.55 8.78 -5.29
C SER A 76 -10.23 7.30 -5.46
N LEU A 77 -11.23 6.45 -5.65
CA LEU A 77 -11.06 5.03 -5.91
C LEU A 77 -10.20 4.81 -7.17
N LEU A 78 -10.49 5.53 -8.25
CA LEU A 78 -9.72 5.45 -9.49
C LEU A 78 -8.24 5.76 -9.25
N LYS A 79 -7.91 6.86 -8.55
CA LYS A 79 -6.53 7.21 -8.21
C LYS A 79 -5.82 6.08 -7.47
N TYR A 80 -6.50 5.42 -6.53
CA TYR A 80 -5.94 4.28 -5.80
C TYR A 80 -5.76 3.04 -6.68
N LEU A 81 -6.71 2.71 -7.56
CA LEU A 81 -6.58 1.58 -8.48
C LEU A 81 -5.47 1.79 -9.50
N ILE A 82 -5.34 2.99 -10.06
CA ILE A 82 -4.22 3.36 -10.94
C ILE A 82 -2.90 3.23 -10.18
N ARG A 83 -2.81 3.78 -8.97
CA ARG A 83 -1.60 3.68 -8.14
C ARG A 83 -1.22 2.22 -7.87
N MET A 84 -2.21 1.40 -7.49
CA MET A 84 -2.03 -0.02 -7.20
C MET A 84 -1.63 -0.85 -8.41
N SER A 85 -1.78 -0.36 -9.65
CA SER A 85 -1.46 -1.09 -10.88
C SER A 85 -0.24 -0.56 -11.63
N THR A 86 0.18 0.68 -11.38
CA THR A 86 1.21 1.35 -12.18
C THR A 86 2.40 1.88 -11.38
N ARG A 87 2.24 2.13 -10.06
CA ARG A 87 3.28 2.80 -9.27
C ARG A 87 3.96 1.84 -8.29
N PRO A 88 5.25 1.50 -8.47
CA PRO A 88 5.97 0.59 -7.59
C PRO A 88 6.49 1.26 -6.30
N THR A 89 6.17 2.53 -6.01
CA THR A 89 6.65 3.19 -4.78
C THR A 89 6.04 2.52 -3.54
N PRO A 90 6.84 1.95 -2.61
CA PRO A 90 6.36 1.26 -1.41
C PRO A 90 5.48 2.16 -0.55
N PHE A 91 4.21 1.79 -0.36
CA PHE A 91 3.30 2.53 0.52
C PHE A 91 2.12 1.66 0.94
N GLY A 92 2.00 1.42 2.25
CA GLY A 92 0.97 0.56 2.83
C GLY A 92 0.90 -0.78 2.10
N LEU A 93 -0.31 -1.18 1.73
CA LEU A 93 -0.58 -2.40 0.96
C LEU A 93 -0.79 -2.12 -0.54
N LEU A 94 -0.37 -0.96 -1.07
CA LEU A 94 -0.55 -0.62 -2.49
C LEU A 94 0.58 -1.15 -3.38
N SER A 95 1.68 -1.57 -2.78
CA SER A 95 2.88 -2.08 -3.46
C SER A 95 3.69 -2.93 -2.48
N GLY A 96 4.48 -3.86 -3.02
CA GLY A 96 5.35 -4.75 -2.27
C GLY A 96 6.83 -4.48 -2.53
N ILE A 97 7.68 -5.03 -1.66
CA ILE A 97 9.12 -5.07 -1.84
C ILE A 97 9.63 -6.50 -1.74
N ASN A 98 10.75 -6.77 -2.40
CA ASN A 98 11.52 -7.99 -2.22
C ASN A 98 13.01 -7.71 -2.46
N LEU A 99 13.87 -8.63 -2.05
CA LEU A 99 15.29 -8.60 -2.41
C LEU A 99 15.49 -9.33 -3.74
N GLY A 100 16.26 -8.71 -4.62
CA GLY A 100 16.76 -9.30 -5.84
C GLY A 100 18.26 -9.53 -5.74
N HIS A 101 18.76 -10.49 -6.52
CA HIS A 101 20.18 -10.78 -6.66
C HIS A 101 20.61 -10.62 -8.11
N PHE A 102 21.81 -10.10 -8.32
CA PHE A 102 22.41 -10.05 -9.65
C PHE A 102 22.97 -11.42 -10.01
N VAL A 103 22.59 -11.92 -11.19
CA VAL A 103 23.04 -13.20 -11.74
C VAL A 103 23.53 -12.99 -13.18
N ASN A 104 24.43 -13.86 -13.64
CA ASN A 104 25.01 -13.75 -14.98
C ASN A 104 24.08 -14.27 -16.09
N GLU A 105 23.00 -14.96 -15.72
CA GLU A 105 22.06 -15.59 -16.63
C GLU A 105 20.79 -14.75 -16.82
N PRO A 106 20.16 -14.78 -18.01
CA PRO A 106 18.91 -14.08 -18.26
C PRO A 106 17.83 -14.51 -17.26
N THR A 107 17.27 -13.54 -16.52
CA THR A 107 16.24 -13.79 -15.51
C THR A 107 14.89 -13.24 -15.94
N ARG A 108 13.81 -13.96 -15.63
CA ARG A 108 12.42 -13.46 -15.74
C ARG A 108 11.78 -13.43 -14.36
N LEU A 109 11.62 -12.24 -13.81
CA LEU A 109 10.99 -12.06 -12.51
C LEU A 109 9.50 -12.41 -12.59
N LYS A 110 9.03 -13.14 -11.57
CA LYS A 110 7.61 -13.40 -11.35
C LYS A 110 7.26 -12.95 -9.94
N VAL A 111 6.13 -12.29 -9.79
CA VAL A 111 5.57 -12.01 -8.47
C VAL A 111 5.04 -13.34 -7.91
N GLY A 112 5.60 -13.78 -6.80
CA GLY A 112 5.16 -14.99 -6.12
C GLY A 112 3.87 -14.77 -5.33
N ASN A 113 3.24 -15.86 -4.88
CA ASN A 113 2.00 -15.81 -4.10
C ASN A 113 2.23 -15.70 -2.58
N SER A 114 3.48 -15.87 -2.12
CA SER A 114 3.86 -15.77 -0.70
C SER A 114 4.13 -14.31 -0.32
N ILE A 115 3.08 -13.57 -0.01
CA ILE A 115 3.17 -12.19 0.46
C ILE A 115 3.07 -12.17 1.98
N GLN A 116 4.09 -11.63 2.65
CA GLN A 116 4.07 -11.37 4.08
C GLN A 116 3.76 -9.88 4.33
N LYS A 117 2.78 -9.61 5.19
CA LYS A 117 2.49 -8.25 5.65
C LYS A 117 3.29 -7.98 6.92
N TYR A 118 4.10 -6.94 6.90
CA TYR A 118 4.81 -6.47 8.07
C TYR A 118 4.14 -5.17 8.56
N VAL A 119 3.58 -5.22 9.77
CA VAL A 119 2.77 -4.14 10.33
C VAL A 119 3.52 -3.51 11.50
N LYS A 120 3.59 -2.18 11.52
CA LYS A 120 4.06 -1.41 12.65
C LYS A 120 2.93 -0.55 13.20
N VAL A 121 2.97 -0.30 14.49
CA VAL A 121 2.12 0.70 15.13
C VAL A 121 2.49 2.08 14.56
N ASP A 122 1.49 2.94 14.37
CA ASP A 122 1.72 4.32 14.00
C ASP A 122 2.62 5.01 15.03
N GLY A 123 3.68 5.66 14.56
CA GLY A 123 4.70 6.24 15.43
C GLY A 123 4.13 7.36 16.28
N GLU A 124 3.29 8.23 15.71
CA GLU A 124 2.69 9.35 16.44
C GLU A 124 1.74 8.86 17.52
N TRP A 125 0.88 7.89 17.18
CA TRP A 125 0.01 7.22 18.15
C TRP A 125 0.81 6.57 19.29
N LEU A 126 1.87 5.85 18.95
CA LEU A 126 2.73 5.18 19.93
C LEU A 126 3.40 6.19 20.87
N TYR A 127 3.95 7.27 20.33
CA TYR A 127 4.58 8.30 21.15
C TYR A 127 3.57 9.03 22.04
N LYS A 128 2.37 9.32 21.54
CA LYS A 128 1.29 9.90 22.38
C LYS A 128 0.90 8.96 23.53
N LEU A 129 0.83 7.66 23.25
CA LEU A 129 0.59 6.67 24.29
C LEU A 129 1.73 6.65 25.31
N ILE A 130 2.98 6.55 24.86
CA ILE A 130 4.15 6.56 25.75
C ILE A 130 4.14 7.80 26.64
N SER A 131 3.98 8.99 26.07
CA SER A 131 3.93 10.23 26.84
C SER A 131 2.76 10.28 27.83
N TYR A 132 1.59 9.73 27.47
CA TYR A 132 0.47 9.61 28.41
C TYR A 132 0.82 8.73 29.59
N ILE A 133 1.39 7.54 29.35
CA ILE A 133 1.74 6.63 30.43
C ILE A 133 2.85 7.31 31.29
N GLU A 134 3.89 7.92 30.68
CA GLU A 134 5.02 8.55 31.39
C GLU A 134 4.59 9.71 32.30
N SER A 135 3.49 10.39 31.97
CA SER A 135 2.92 11.46 32.79
C SER A 135 2.18 10.97 34.04
N ASN A 136 2.05 9.66 34.24
CA ASN A 136 1.38 9.08 35.39
C ASN A 136 2.35 8.21 36.18
N ASP A 137 2.81 8.76 37.30
CA ASP A 137 3.83 8.17 38.18
C ASP A 137 3.49 6.73 38.61
N GLU A 138 2.20 6.40 38.74
CA GLU A 138 1.73 5.05 39.13
C GLU A 138 2.19 3.97 38.13
N TYR A 139 2.32 4.31 36.85
CA TYR A 139 2.62 3.34 35.79
C TYR A 139 4.11 3.11 35.55
N TYR A 140 5.00 3.98 36.04
CA TYR A 140 6.46 3.89 35.81
C TYR A 140 7.26 3.53 37.05
N GLN A 141 6.63 3.32 38.21
CA GLN A 141 7.34 3.02 39.47
C GLN A 141 8.26 1.78 39.39
N ASN A 142 7.99 0.87 38.46
CA ASN A 142 8.74 -0.37 38.26
C ASN A 142 9.49 -0.43 36.92
N LEU A 143 9.58 0.67 36.17
CA LEU A 143 10.29 0.68 34.90
C LEU A 143 11.77 0.98 35.13
N GLU A 144 12.63 0.08 34.66
CA GLU A 144 14.07 0.31 34.64
C GLU A 144 14.39 1.30 33.50
N VAL A 145 14.96 2.44 33.86
CA VAL A 145 15.56 3.36 32.90
C VAL A 145 16.96 2.84 32.58
N ILE A 146 17.16 2.35 31.35
CA ILE A 146 18.46 1.85 30.83
C ILE A 146 19.20 2.99 30.14
#